data_AF-A0A9X8UL41-F1
#
_entry.id   AF-A0A9X8UL41-F1
#
_cell.length_a   1.000
_cell.length_b   1.000
_cell.length_c   1.000
_cell.angle_alpha   90.00
_cell.angle_beta   90.00
_cell.angle_gamma   90.00
#
_symmetry.space_group_name_H-M   'P 1'
#
loop_
_entity.id
_entity.type
_entity.pdbx_description
1 polymer ?
#
loop_
_entity_poly.entity_id
_entity_poly.type
_entity_poly.pdbx_seq_one_letter_code
_entity_poly.pdbx_strand_id
1 'polypeptide(L)'
;MENYSIGNRIRYLRAERNLSQEQLALRAEITTAYLGQIERDEKNPTIKLIEKISGAFGLTLSELFCDQAIETTATDEIVNNILFELNGLSTEEKQEMLKIVKHILKLKSI
;
A
#
# COMPACT_ATOMS: atom_id res chain seq x y z
N MET A 1 16.53 -3.67 2.94
CA MET A 1 15.14 -3.70 2.43
C MET A 1 14.27 -3.86 3.65
N GLU A 2 13.39 -2.91 3.96
CA GLU A 2 12.34 -3.14 4.96
C GLU A 2 11.53 -4.36 4.51
N ASN A 3 11.30 -5.29 5.44
CA ASN A 3 10.57 -6.52 5.16
C ASN A 3 9.07 -6.18 5.18
N TYR A 4 8.40 -6.24 4.03
CA TYR A 4 6.96 -5.99 3.94
C TYR A 4 6.18 -7.02 4.77
N SER A 5 5.27 -6.55 5.63
CA SER A 5 4.40 -7.40 6.46
C SER A 5 2.95 -7.29 6.00
N ILE A 6 2.47 -8.36 5.38
CA ILE A 6 1.05 -8.46 5.01
C ILE A 6 0.14 -8.52 6.24
N GLY A 7 0.62 -9.10 7.36
CA GLY A 7 -0.10 -9.14 8.61
C GLY A 7 -0.41 -7.76 9.16
N ASN A 8 0.60 -6.87 9.17
CA ASN A 8 0.44 -5.49 9.58
C ASN A 8 -0.52 -4.71 8.68
N ARG A 9 -0.45 -4.92 7.35
CA ARG A 9 -1.37 -4.30 6.39
C ARG A 9 -2.82 -4.73 6.61
N ILE A 10 -3.06 -6.03 6.84
CA ILE A 10 -4.39 -6.56 7.15
C ILE A 10 -4.91 -5.96 8.46
N ARG A 11 -4.07 -5.92 9.50
CA ARG A 11 -4.43 -5.34 10.80
C ARG A 11 -4.76 -3.85 10.69
N TYR A 12 -3.98 -3.10 9.91
CA TYR A 12 -4.22 -1.68 9.65
C TYR A 12 -5.59 -1.46 8.99
N LEU A 13 -5.87 -2.12 7.86
CA LEU A 13 -7.13 -1.98 7.13
C LEU A 13 -8.34 -2.43 7.96
N ARG A 14 -8.15 -3.44 8.82
CA ARG A 14 -9.17 -3.90 9.77
C ARG A 14 -9.50 -2.82 10.80
N ALA A 15 -8.47 -2.20 11.39
CA ALA A 15 -8.64 -1.14 12.38
C ALA A 15 -9.25 0.13 11.75
N GLU A 16 -8.80 0.53 10.56
CA GLU A 16 -9.32 1.67 9.80
C GLU A 16 -10.84 1.53 9.54
N ARG A 17 -11.29 0.31 9.24
CA ARG A 17 -12.71 0.00 9.00
C ARG A 17 -13.49 -0.39 10.27
N ASN A 18 -12.93 -0.21 11.46
CA ASN A 18 -13.56 -0.55 12.75
C ASN A 18 -14.08 -2.00 12.84
N LEU A 19 -13.35 -2.95 12.24
CA LEU A 19 -13.72 -4.36 12.27
C LEU A 19 -13.03 -5.10 13.42
N SER A 20 -13.78 -5.96 14.12
CA SER A 20 -13.19 -6.94 15.02
C SER A 20 -12.50 -8.06 14.22
N GLN A 21 -11.60 -8.83 14.87
CA GLN A 21 -10.99 -9.99 14.22
C GLN A 21 -12.05 -11.04 13.86
N GLU A 22 -13.05 -11.25 14.72
CA GLU A 22 -14.17 -12.16 14.46
C GLU A 22 -14.97 -11.73 13.23
N GLN A 23 -15.25 -10.43 13.10
CA GLN A 23 -16.00 -9.89 11.98
C GLN A 23 -15.25 -10.02 10.65
N LEU A 24 -13.93 -9.79 10.63
CA LEU A 24 -13.13 -9.96 9.41
C LEU A 24 -12.97 -11.46 9.07
N ALA A 25 -12.67 -12.28 10.07
CA ALA A 25 -12.50 -13.72 9.89
C ALA A 25 -13.77 -14.38 9.34
N LEU A 26 -14.95 -13.97 9.85
CA LEU A 26 -16.24 -14.42 9.34
C LEU A 26 -16.43 -14.06 7.86
N ARG A 27 -16.15 -12.81 7.47
CA ARG A 27 -16.26 -12.37 6.07
C ARG A 27 -15.28 -13.06 5.14
N ALA A 28 -14.08 -13.35 5.63
CA ALA A 28 -13.04 -14.06 4.87
C ALA A 28 -13.18 -15.59 4.94
N GLU A 29 -14.20 -16.11 5.63
CA GLU A 29 -14.42 -17.55 5.83
C GLU A 29 -13.20 -18.29 6.42
N ILE A 30 -12.56 -17.68 7.42
CA ILE A 30 -11.43 -18.25 8.17
C ILE A 30 -11.70 -18.19 9.67
N THR A 31 -10.87 -18.85 10.48
CA THR A 31 -11.00 -18.78 11.94
C THR A 31 -10.38 -17.49 12.46
N THR A 32 -10.98 -16.92 13.51
CA THR A 32 -10.45 -15.74 14.22
C THR A 32 -9.02 -15.97 14.71
N ALA A 33 -8.73 -17.18 15.22
CA ALA A 33 -7.39 -17.55 15.67
C ALA A 33 -6.36 -17.51 14.54
N TYR A 34 -6.72 -18.01 13.35
CA TYR A 34 -5.83 -18.02 12.20
C TYR A 34 -5.60 -16.60 11.66
N LEU A 35 -6.66 -15.76 11.59
CA LEU A 35 -6.51 -14.34 11.28
C LEU A 35 -5.56 -13.65 12.27
N GLY A 36 -5.71 -13.91 13.56
CA GLY A 36 -4.83 -13.35 14.59
C GLY A 36 -3.37 -13.77 14.44
N GLN A 37 -3.11 -15.02 14.05
CA GLN A 37 -1.75 -15.50 13.73
C GLN A 37 -1.16 -14.80 12.51
N ILE A 38 -1.98 -14.53 11.48
CA ILE A 38 -1.55 -13.78 10.29
C ILE A 38 -1.21 -12.33 10.66
N GLU A 39 -2.07 -11.65 11.43
CA GLU A 39 -1.85 -10.24 11.85
C GLU A 39 -0.62 -10.04 12.76
N ARG A 40 -0.09 -11.12 13.36
CA ARG A 40 1.13 -11.12 14.17
C ARG A 40 2.35 -11.69 13.44
N ASP A 41 2.23 -11.94 12.13
CA ASP A 41 3.27 -12.57 11.29
C ASP A 41 3.73 -13.96 11.79
N GLU A 42 2.91 -14.67 12.57
CA GLU A 42 3.20 -16.03 13.07
C GLU A 42 2.92 -17.11 12.00
N LYS A 43 2.17 -16.75 10.95
CA LYS A 43 1.83 -17.63 9.83
C LYS A 43 2.01 -16.91 8.50
N ASN A 44 2.53 -17.65 7.53
CA ASN A 44 2.58 -17.22 6.14
C ASN A 44 1.38 -17.83 5.36
N PRO A 45 0.30 -17.07 5.14
CA PRO A 45 -0.90 -17.57 4.46
C PRO A 45 -0.64 -17.81 2.96
N THR A 46 -1.44 -18.67 2.34
CA THR A 46 -1.40 -18.85 0.88
C THR A 46 -2.04 -17.66 0.16
N ILE A 47 -1.68 -17.43 -1.10
CA ILE A 47 -2.29 -16.38 -1.93
C ILE A 47 -3.81 -16.52 -2.01
N LYS A 48 -4.33 -17.75 -2.10
CA LYS A 48 -5.79 -18.01 -2.11
C LYS A 48 -6.48 -17.54 -0.82
N LEU A 49 -5.79 -17.61 0.31
CA LEU A 49 -6.32 -17.09 1.57
C LEU A 49 -6.25 -15.56 1.63
N ILE A 50 -5.15 -14.98 1.13
CA ILE A 50 -5.03 -13.52 0.99
C ILE A 50 -6.12 -12.96 0.06
N GLU A 51 -6.48 -13.67 -1.00
CA GLU A 51 -7.58 -13.31 -1.90
C GLU A 51 -8.95 -13.32 -1.19
N LYS A 52 -9.19 -14.30 -0.30
CA LYS A 52 -10.39 -14.29 0.55
C LYS A 52 -10.42 -13.07 1.48
N ILE A 53 -9.29 -12.71 2.07
CA ILE A 53 -9.17 -11.56 2.96
C ILE A 53 -9.34 -10.25 2.18
N SER A 54 -8.75 -10.12 0.98
CA SER A 54 -8.94 -8.94 0.13
C SER A 54 -10.41 -8.80 -0.28
N GLY A 55 -11.05 -9.92 -0.67
CA GLY A 55 -12.48 -9.97 -0.97
C GLY A 55 -13.36 -9.56 0.22
N ALA A 56 -13.00 -9.96 1.44
CA ALA A 56 -13.69 -9.55 2.66
C ALA A 56 -13.61 -8.03 2.93
N PHE A 57 -12.58 -7.35 2.41
CA PHE A 57 -12.47 -5.89 2.41
C PHE A 57 -13.12 -5.22 1.19
N GLY A 58 -13.56 -5.98 0.18
CA GLY A 58 -14.00 -5.44 -1.11
C GLY A 58 -12.84 -4.90 -1.96
N LEU A 59 -11.63 -5.41 -1.75
CA LEU A 59 -10.41 -4.99 -2.44
C LEU A 59 -9.89 -6.07 -3.39
N THR A 60 -9.24 -5.62 -4.45
CA THR A 60 -8.33 -6.45 -5.24
C THR A 60 -7.06 -6.77 -4.44
N LEU A 61 -6.33 -7.81 -4.86
CA LEU A 61 -5.02 -8.12 -4.28
C LEU A 61 -4.07 -6.93 -4.42
N SER A 62 -4.06 -6.27 -5.57
CA SER A 62 -3.19 -5.10 -5.82
C SER A 62 -3.43 -3.99 -4.79
N GLU A 63 -4.69 -3.65 -4.52
CA GLU A 63 -5.05 -2.63 -3.52
C GLU A 63 -4.69 -3.06 -2.09
N LEU A 64 -4.83 -4.35 -1.77
CA LEU A 64 -4.40 -4.89 -0.48
C LEU A 64 -2.88 -4.70 -0.28
N PHE A 65 -2.08 -5.01 -1.30
CA PHE A 65 -0.61 -4.91 -1.28
C PHE A 65 -0.07 -3.51 -1.56
N CYS A 66 -0.92 -2.56 -1.95
CA CYS A 66 -0.49 -1.19 -2.19
C CYS A 66 -0.18 -0.50 -0.86
N ASP A 67 1.11 -0.23 -0.60
CA ASP A 67 1.60 0.51 0.56
C ASP A 67 1.20 1.98 0.57
N GLN A 68 0.46 2.43 -0.45
CA GLN A 68 -0.10 3.77 -0.42
C GLN A 68 -1.08 3.80 0.76
N ALA A 69 -0.65 4.48 1.83
CA ALA A 69 -1.36 5.67 2.24
C ALA A 69 -1.95 6.27 0.96
N ILE A 70 -3.21 5.94 0.67
CA ILE A 70 -3.98 6.73 -0.26
C ILE A 70 -4.14 8.04 0.52
N GLU A 71 -3.09 8.84 0.46
CA GLU A 71 -3.24 10.25 0.36
C GLU A 71 -4.11 10.46 -0.88
N THR A 72 -5.41 10.37 -0.66
CA THR A 72 -6.37 11.25 -1.32
C THR A 72 -6.14 12.65 -0.74
N THR A 73 -4.89 13.10 -0.66
CA THR A 73 -4.61 14.53 -0.71
C THR A 73 -4.75 14.84 -2.18
N ALA A 74 -5.61 15.80 -2.50
CA ALA A 74 -5.59 16.41 -3.81
C ALA A 74 -4.12 16.67 -4.15
N THR A 75 -3.60 16.03 -5.20
CA THR A 75 -2.24 16.32 -5.66
C THR A 75 -2.16 17.82 -5.80
N ASP A 76 -1.19 18.43 -5.11
CA ASP A 76 -0.96 19.87 -5.20
C ASP A 76 -0.90 20.27 -6.69
N GLU A 77 -1.49 21.41 -7.04
CA GLU A 77 -1.49 21.95 -8.41
C GLU A 77 -0.08 21.93 -9.02
N ILE A 78 0.94 22.19 -8.20
CA ILE A 78 2.35 22.13 -8.61
C ILE A 78 2.75 20.71 -9.04
N VAL A 79 2.34 19.69 -8.30
CA VAL A 79 2.67 18.29 -8.62
C VAL A 79 1.97 17.87 -9.92
N ASN A 80 0.71 18.27 -10.11
CA ASN A 80 -0.01 17.99 -11.35
C ASN A 80 0.64 18.67 -12.56
N ASN A 81 1.07 19.92 -12.41
CA ASN A 81 1.80 20.64 -13.46
C ASN A 81 3.11 19.93 -13.81
N ILE A 82 3.88 19.47 -12.81
CA ILE A 82 5.10 18.70 -13.05
C ILE A 82 4.78 17.40 -13.81
N LEU A 83 3.76 16.65 -13.39
CA LEU A 83 3.36 15.42 -14.07
C LEU A 83 2.94 15.66 -15.52
N PHE A 84 2.21 16.74 -15.79
CA PHE A 84 1.81 17.12 -17.14
C PHE A 84 3.01 17.38 -18.04
N GLU A 85 3.97 18.19 -17.59
CA GLU A 85 5.20 18.48 -18.34
C GLU A 85 6.04 17.23 -18.59
N LEU A 86 6.10 16.32 -17.61
CA LEU A 86 6.83 15.08 -17.75
C LEU A 86 6.18 14.12 -18.75
N ASN A 87 4.85 14.11 -18.91
CA ASN A 87 4.18 13.13 -19.77
C ASN A 87 4.63 13.20 -21.24
N GLY A 88 5.01 14.38 -21.74
CA GLY A 88 5.49 14.57 -23.10
C GLY A 88 6.93 14.11 -23.37
N LEU A 89 7.68 13.75 -22.33
CA LEU A 89 9.12 13.46 -22.44
C LEU A 89 9.41 11.97 -22.62
N SER A 90 10.53 11.67 -23.28
CA SER A 90 11.11 10.33 -23.35
C SER A 90 11.56 9.82 -21.98
N THR A 91 11.78 8.51 -21.87
CA THR A 91 12.25 7.89 -20.63
C THR A 91 13.63 8.43 -20.24
N GLU A 92 14.49 8.67 -21.21
CA GLU A 92 15.83 9.20 -21.03
C GLU A 92 15.80 10.62 -20.45
N GLU A 93 14.95 11.49 -21.01
CA GLU A 93 14.76 12.86 -20.50
C GLU A 93 14.20 12.87 -19.08
N LYS A 94 13.21 12.00 -18.80
CA LYS A 94 12.67 11.82 -17.45
C LYS A 94 13.75 11.39 -16.45
N GLN A 95 14.69 10.53 -16.86
CA GLN A 95 15.79 10.11 -16.00
C GLN A 95 16.77 11.25 -15.70
N GLU A 96 17.08 12.10 -16.67
CA GLU A 96 17.90 13.29 -16.43
C GLU A 96 17.22 14.26 -15.46
N MET A 97 15.92 14.50 -15.63
CA MET A 97 15.13 15.32 -14.71
C MET A 97 15.13 14.76 -13.28
N LEU A 98 14.99 13.44 -13.14
CA LEU A 98 15.05 12.78 -11.84
C LEU A 98 16.40 12.97 -11.15
N LYS A 99 17.52 12.97 -11.90
CA LYS A 99 18.86 13.25 -11.32
C LYS A 99 18.91 14.67 -10.75
N ILE A 100 18.37 15.66 -11.47
CA ILE A 100 18.34 17.06 -11.03
C ILE A 100 17.53 17.21 -9.75
N VAL A 101 16.31 16.65 -9.72
CA VAL A 101 15.45 16.69 -8.52
C VAL A 101 16.17 16.07 -7.32
N LYS A 102 16.81 14.91 -7.50
CA LYS A 102 17.60 14.26 -6.44
C LYS A 102 18.76 15.13 -5.94
N HIS A 103 19.44 15.86 -6.82
CA HIS A 103 20.47 16.80 -6.40
C HIS A 103 19.90 17.95 -5.57
N ILE A 104 18.80 18.55 -6.01
CA ILE A 104 18.15 19.66 -5.28
C ILE A 104 17.69 19.20 -3.89
N LEU A 105 17.10 18.01 -3.78
CA LEU A 105 16.67 17.47 -2.49
C LEU A 105 17.84 17.25 -1.53
N LYS A 106 19.00 16.77 -2.02
CA LYS A 106 20.21 16.62 -1.22
C LYS A 106 20.75 17.94 -0.67
N LEU A 107 20.55 19.05 -1.39
CA LEU A 107 20.97 20.38 -0.94
C LEU A 107 20.11 20.95 0.18
N LYS A 108 18.83 20.58 0.26
CA LYS A 108 17.93 20.98 1.36
C LYS A 108 18.21 20.23 2.67
N SER A 109 18.91 19.12 2.62
CA SER A 109 19.27 18.28 3.77
C SER A 109 20.62 18.67 4.41
N ILE A 110 21.16 19.84 4.07
CA ILE A 110 22.37 20.47 4.65
C ILE A 110 21.93 21.76 5.33
#